data_AF-A0A7J8LTI3-F1
#
_entry.id   AF-A0A7J8LTI3-F1
#
_cell.length_a   1.000
_cell.length_b   1.000
_cell.length_c   1.000
_cell.angle_alpha   90.00
_cell.angle_beta   90.00
_cell.angle_gamma   90.00
#
_symmetry.space_group_name_H-M   'P 1'
#
loop_
_entity.id
_entity.type
_entity.pdbx_description
1 polymer ?
#
loop_
_entity_poly.entity_id
_entity_poly.type
_entity_poly.pdbx_seq_one_letter_code
_entity_poly.pdbx_strand_id
1 'polypeptide(L)' 'VFKYDATIHNVVAVNRGGYRSCITPAGAKVYKSGKDEVKLGKGMNYFICNIAGHCESGMKIAINAV' A
#
# COMPACT_ATOMS: atom_id res chain seq x y z
N VAL A 1 5.22 8.74 5.84
CA VAL A 1 3.87 9.36 5.74
C VAL A 1 3.42 9.26 4.29
N PHE A 2 2.20 8.79 4.05
CA PHE A 2 1.58 8.80 2.72
C PHE A 2 0.65 10.02 2.63
N LYS A 3 0.84 10.86 1.61
CA LYS A 3 -0.02 12.02 1.33
C LYS A 3 -0.65 11.84 -0.04
N TYR A 4 -1.97 11.93 -0.12
CA TYR A 4 -2.72 11.70 -1.35
C TYR A 4 -4.14 12.27 -1.25
N ASP A 5 -4.81 12.42 -2.39
CA ASP A 5 -6.25 12.70 -2.43
C ASP A 5 -7.04 11.42 -2.09
N ALA A 6 -7.69 11.42 -0.92
CA ALA A 6 -8.42 10.26 -0.40
C ALA A 6 -9.68 9.88 -1.20
N THR A 7 -10.12 10.73 -2.12
CA THR A 7 -11.26 10.44 -3.00
C THR A 7 -10.87 9.51 -4.15
N ILE A 8 -9.60 9.53 -4.56
CA ILE A 8 -9.10 8.77 -5.72
C ILE A 8 -7.95 7.82 -5.39
N HIS A 9 -7.39 7.87 -4.18
CA HIS A 9 -6.28 7.01 -3.77
C HIS A 9 -6.48 6.46 -2.36
N ASN A 10 -5.76 5.38 -2.06
CA ASN A 10 -5.64 4.81 -0.73
C ASN A 10 -4.29 4.13 -0.55
N VAL A 11 -4.04 3.62 0.66
CA VAL A 11 -2.86 2.81 0.96
C VAL A 11 -3.31 1.50 1.55
N VAL A 12 -2.77 0.39 1.04
CA VAL A 12 -3.05 -0.95 1.52
C VAL A 12 -1.74 -1.63 1.88
N ALA A 13 -1.62 -2.07 3.13
CA ALA A 13 -0.49 -2.90 3.55
C ALA A 13 -0.71 -4.33 3.06
N VAL A 14 0.24 -4.86 2.29
CA VAL A 14 0.15 -6.19 1.68
C VAL A 14 1.40 -7.02 1.97
N ASN A 15 1.32 -8.32 1.68
CA ASN A 15 2.49 -9.19 1.66
C ASN A 15 3.20 -9.13 0.28
N ARG A 16 4.34 -9.81 0.15
CA ARG A 16 5.11 -9.87 -1.12
C ARG A 16 4.26 -10.38 -2.30
N GLY A 17 3.36 -11.33 -2.06
CA GLY A 17 2.47 -11.87 -3.09
C GLY A 17 1.52 -10.80 -3.62
N GLY A 18 0.77 -10.15 -2.72
CA GLY A 18 -0.16 -9.08 -3.07
C GLY A 18 0.51 -7.88 -3.74
N TYR A 19 1.76 -7.55 -3.38
CA TYR A 19 2.54 -6.52 -4.06
C TYR A 19 2.87 -6.87 -5.52
N ARG A 20 3.24 -8.13 -5.79
CA ARG A 20 3.60 -8.58 -7.14
C ARG A 20 2.37 -8.70 -8.03
N SER A 21 1.29 -9.26 -7.50
CA SER A 21 0.06 -9.52 -8.25
C SER A 21 -0.94 -8.37 -8.24
N CYS A 22 -0.69 -7.29 -7.48
CA CYS A 22 -1.65 -6.20 -7.25
C CYS A 22 -2.98 -6.66 -6.63
N ILE A 23 -2.96 -7.74 -5.84
CA ILE A 23 -4.14 -8.29 -5.17
C ILE A 23 -4.11 -7.94 -3.68
N THR A 24 -5.23 -7.43 -3.17
CA THR A 24 -5.41 -7.18 -1.74
C THR A 24 -5.74 -8.50 -1.03
N PRO A 25 -4.88 -9.01 -0.12
CA PRO A 25 -5.18 -10.21 0.65
C PRO A 25 -6.30 -9.97 1.68
N ALA A 26 -6.99 -11.03 2.08
CA ALA A 26 -8.00 -10.95 3.13
C ALA A 26 -7.40 -10.39 4.44
N GLY A 27 -8.12 -9.48 5.09
CA GLY A 27 -7.68 -8.84 6.33
C GLY A 27 -6.58 -7.78 6.16
N ALA A 28 -6.21 -7.42 4.93
CA ALA A 28 -5.26 -6.34 4.69
C ALA A 28 -5.73 -5.02 5.32
N LYS A 29 -4.80 -4.31 5.94
CA LYS A 29 -5.09 -2.99 6.51
C LYS A 29 -5.17 -1.96 5.39
N VAL A 30 -6.32 -1.31 5.28
CA VAL A 30 -6.61 -0.24 4.31
C VAL A 30 -6.64 1.09 5.04
N TYR A 31 -5.89 2.05 4.53
CA TYR A 31 -5.83 3.40 5.03
C TYR A 31 -6.41 4.36 3.99
N LYS A 32 -7.20 5.36 4.44
CA LYS A 32 -7.99 6.25 3.57
C LYS A 32 -8.02 7.70 4.06
N SER A 33 -7.11 8.13 4.93
CA SER A 33 -7.18 9.49 5.50
C SER A 33 -6.66 10.58 4.56
N GLY A 34 -5.91 10.21 3.52
CA GLY A 34 -5.17 11.16 2.67
C GLY A 34 -3.87 11.68 3.30
N LYS A 35 -3.61 11.35 4.58
CA LYS A 35 -2.38 11.69 5.30
C LYS A 35 -2.01 10.58 6.29
N ASP A 36 -1.81 9.36 5.79
CA ASP A 36 -1.58 8.20 6.64
C ASP A 36 -0.15 8.12 7.18
N GLU A 37 -0.05 7.98 8.49
CA GLU A 37 1.19 7.67 9.17
C GLU A 37 1.28 6.16 9.42
N VAL A 38 2.28 5.54 8.79
CA VAL A 38 2.54 4.10 8.91
C VAL A 38 3.92 3.92 9.50
N LYS A 39 3.98 3.28 10.67
CA LYS A 39 5.23 2.80 11.26
C LYS A 39 5.69 1.55 10.53
N LEU A 40 6.92 1.54 10.04
CA LEU A 40 7.50 0.38 9.38
C LEU A 40 7.89 -0.70 10.39
N GLY A 41 7.60 -1.96 10.06
CA GLY A 41 8.20 -3.10 10.74
C GLY A 41 9.63 -3.34 10.24
N LYS A 42 10.46 -4.02 11.03
CA LYS A 42 11.79 -4.44 10.58
C LYS A 42 11.68 -5.36 9.35
N GLY A 43 12.56 -5.18 8.37
CA GLY A 43 12.57 -5.91 7.11
C GLY A 43 11.67 -5.29 6.04
N MET A 44 11.14 -6.15 5.16
CA MET A 44 10.37 -5.72 4.00
C MET A 44 8.92 -5.35 4.35
N ASN A 45 8.52 -4.15 3.95
CA ASN A 45 7.16 -3.63 4.03
C ASN A 45 6.66 -3.35 2.60
N TYR A 46 5.44 -3.77 2.28
CA TYR A 46 4.87 -3.59 0.94
C TYR A 46 3.55 -2.85 1.02
N PHE A 47 3.40 -1.86 0.15
CA PHE A 47 2.20 -1.04 0.08
C PHE A 47 1.76 -0.88 -1.36
N ILE A 48 0.45 -0.90 -1.59
CA ILE A 48 -0.18 -0.62 -2.88
C ILE A 48 -1.31 0.38 -2.71
N CYS A 49 -1.71 1.04 -3.79
CA CYS A 49 -3.05 1.60 -3.93
C CYS A 49 -3.91 0.56 -4.66
N ASN A 50 -5.04 0.16 -4.09
CA ASN A 50 -5.90 -0.89 -4.66
C ASN A 50 -7.10 -0.36 -5.46
N ILE A 51 -7.11 0.94 -5.76
CA ILE A 51 -8.04 1.51 -6.73
C ILE A 51 -7.72 0.91 -8.11
N ALA A 52 -8.76 0.54 -8.86
CA ALA A 52 -8.62 -0.23 -10.10
C ALA A 52 -7.59 0.40 -11.06
N GLY A 53 -6.59 -0.39 -11.47
CA GLY A 53 -5.54 0.02 -12.40
C GLY A 53 -4.38 0.80 -11.77
N HIS A 54 -4.49 1.29 -10.52
CA HIS A 54 -3.45 2.13 -9.92
C HIS A 54 -2.19 1.33 -9.58
N CYS A 55 -2.35 0.15 -8.97
CA CYS A 55 -1.20 -0.70 -8.63
C CYS A 55 -0.49 -1.22 -9.88
N GLU A 56 -1.26 -1.63 -10.89
CA GLU A 56 -0.77 -2.12 -12.18
C GLU A 56 0.00 -1.03 -12.93
N SER A 57 -0.44 0.22 -12.79
CA SER A 57 0.23 1.42 -13.33
C SER A 57 1.44 1.86 -12.49
N GLY A 58 1.82 1.09 -11.46
CA GLY A 58 3.03 1.33 -10.67
C GLY A 58 2.81 2.07 -9.34
N MET A 59 1.57 2.33 -8.92
CA MET A 59 1.27 2.92 -7.61
C MET A 59 1.42 1.88 -6.48
N LYS A 60 2.67 1.49 -6.26
CA LYS A 60 3.09 0.51 -5.26
C LYS A 60 4.53 0.78 -4.83
N ILE A 61 4.84 0.52 -3.57
CA ILE A 61 6.21 0.65 -3.04
C ILE A 61 6.59 -0.52 -2.14
N ALA A 62 7.85 -0.94 -2.22
CA ALA A 62 8.47 -1.91 -1.33
C ALA A 62 9.62 -1.22 -0.59
N ILE A 63 9.64 -1.33 0.74
CA ILE A 63 10.60 -0.63 1.60
C ILE A 63 11.25 -1.65 2.52
N ASN A 64 12.58 -1.69 2.57
CA ASN A 64 13.32 -2.46 3.57
C ASN A 64 13.72 -1.54 4.72
N ALA A 65 13.17 -1.75 5.91
CA ALA A 65 13.59 -1.04 7.13
C ALA A 65 14.59 -1.89 7.91
N VAL A 66 15.76 -1.31 8.21
CA VAL A 66 16.87 -1.99 8.91
C VAL A 66 16.80 -1.79 10.43
#